data_AF-A0A8S1AAR9-F1
#
_entry.id   AF-A0A8S1AAR9-F1
#
_cell.length_a   1.000
_cell.length_b   1.000
_cell.length_c   1.000
_cell.angle_alpha   90.00
_cell.angle_beta   90.00
_cell.angle_gamma   90.00
#
_symmetry.space_group_name_H-M   'P 1'
#
loop_
_entity.id
_entity.type
_entity.pdbx_description
1 polymer ?
#
loop_
_entity_poly.entity_id
_entity_poly.type
_entity_poly.pdbx_seq_one_letter_code
_entity_poly.pdbx_strand_id
1 'polypeptide(L)'
;MEKCDPKSDLLFFINVFLERGNNIAKASTRCEDGMGEILKRKVMSYGITIDPSKNRGALGTKELTLSRIAQAFAPCTAAVIIGHNLKGKLVSKLLGGLQIIMQHTIFSSLITTGATYLEELREIAQILNMEMSIMLATPKEKRKLFMKPVSDLLEESSQYVDAAMN
;
A
#
# COMPACT_ATOMS: atom_id res chain seq x y z
N MET A 1 10.75 11.30 28.63
CA MET A 1 10.24 10.14 27.88
C MET A 1 9.06 10.60 27.07
N GLU A 2 9.12 10.53 25.75
CA GLU A 2 7.99 10.82 24.87
C GLU A 2 6.88 9.80 25.20
N LYS A 3 5.65 10.25 25.47
CA LYS A 3 4.53 9.35 25.76
C LYS A 3 4.27 8.49 24.52
N CYS A 4 4.28 7.17 24.69
CA CYS A 4 3.82 6.24 23.67
C CYS A 4 2.30 6.45 23.50
N ASP A 5 1.88 7.02 22.39
CA ASP A 5 0.48 7.09 21.97
C ASP A 5 0.30 6.23 20.72
N PRO A 6 -0.19 4.98 20.88
CA PRO A 6 -0.33 4.04 19.77
C PRO A 6 -1.23 4.55 18.63
N LYS A 7 -2.20 5.44 18.91
CA LYS A 7 -3.09 5.98 17.88
C LYS A 7 -2.35 6.99 16.99
N SER A 8 -1.58 7.88 17.62
CA SER A 8 -0.74 8.83 16.90
C SER A 8 0.36 8.13 16.10
N ASP A 9 0.94 7.06 16.66
CA ASP A 9 1.94 6.24 15.98
C ASP A 9 1.36 5.49 14.77
N LEU A 10 0.15 4.94 14.90
CA LEU A 10 -0.56 4.29 13.80
C LEU A 10 -0.76 5.26 12.62
N LEU A 11 -1.28 6.45 12.88
CA LEU A 11 -1.48 7.47 11.85
C LEU A 11 -0.16 7.91 11.22
N PHE A 12 0.89 8.03 12.02
CA PHE A 12 2.24 8.31 11.54
C PHE A 12 2.73 7.20 10.58
N PHE A 13 2.59 5.93 10.94
CA PHE A 13 3.00 4.81 10.09
C PHE A 13 2.20 4.73 8.78
N ILE A 14 0.89 4.96 8.84
CA ILE A 14 0.02 5.01 7.65
C ILE A 14 0.46 6.14 6.71
N ASN A 15 0.72 7.34 7.23
CA ASN A 15 1.18 8.46 6.40
C ASN A 15 2.54 8.18 5.75
N VAL A 16 3.49 7.65 6.52
CA VAL A 16 4.81 7.26 6.00
C VAL A 16 4.66 6.20 4.89
N PHE A 17 3.79 5.21 5.09
CA PHE A 17 3.51 4.18 4.10
C PHE A 17 2.94 4.77 2.80
N LEU A 18 1.91 5.61 2.89
CA LEU A 18 1.24 6.19 1.73
C LEU A 18 2.17 7.10 0.91
N GLU A 19 3.07 7.83 1.57
CA GLU A 19 3.99 8.75 0.88
C GLU A 19 5.28 8.09 0.39
N ARG A 20 5.81 7.12 1.16
CA ARG A 20 7.19 6.61 0.98
C ARG A 20 7.26 5.10 0.76
N GLY A 21 6.15 4.38 0.94
CA GLY A 21 6.07 2.93 0.84
C GLY A 21 6.74 2.20 2.02
N ASN A 22 7.05 0.91 1.82
CA ASN A 22 7.61 0.04 2.86
C ASN A 22 9.12 0.19 3.11
N ASN A 23 9.84 0.93 2.26
CA ASN A 23 11.28 1.04 2.38
C ASN A 23 11.67 2.10 3.43
N ILE A 24 11.70 1.68 4.70
CA ILE A 24 11.99 2.56 5.85
C ILE A 24 13.38 3.22 5.75
N ALA A 25 14.39 2.49 5.24
CA ALA A 25 15.74 3.06 5.06
C ALA A 25 15.71 4.25 4.08
N LYS A 26 15.02 4.08 2.95
CA LYS A 26 14.84 5.15 1.95
C LYS A 26 13.89 6.25 2.43
N ALA A 27 12.87 5.90 3.22
CA ALA A 27 11.94 6.87 3.80
C ALA A 27 12.66 7.78 4.81
N SER A 28 13.39 7.19 5.76
CA SER A 28 14.10 7.91 6.84
C SER A 28 15.17 8.88 6.34
N THR A 29 15.74 8.65 5.17
CA THR A 29 16.74 9.52 4.54
C THR A 29 16.13 10.65 3.69
N ARG A 30 14.82 10.62 3.45
CA ARG A 30 14.08 11.57 2.59
C ARG A 30 12.98 12.32 3.34
N CYS A 31 12.93 12.16 4.66
CA CYS A 31 12.08 12.93 5.55
C CYS A 31 12.72 14.29 5.86
N GLU A 32 11.89 15.26 6.24
CA GLU A 32 12.34 16.54 6.77
C GLU A 32 13.20 16.35 8.04
N ASP A 33 13.99 17.36 8.39
CA ASP A 33 14.97 17.29 9.49
C ASP A 33 14.33 16.77 10.80
N GLY A 34 14.93 15.74 11.38
CA GLY A 34 14.46 15.09 12.61
C GLY A 34 13.38 14.01 12.43
N MET A 35 12.57 14.06 11.38
CA MET A 35 11.49 13.07 11.15
C MET A 35 12.02 11.68 10.80
N GLY A 36 13.18 11.60 10.15
CA GLY A 36 13.87 10.35 9.87
C GLY A 36 14.29 9.58 11.13
N GLU A 37 14.78 10.29 12.15
CA GLU A 37 15.18 9.70 13.44
C GLU A 37 13.96 9.32 14.29
N ILE A 38 12.88 10.10 14.21
CA ILE A 38 11.59 9.73 14.80
C ILE A 38 11.07 8.42 14.18
N LEU A 39 11.08 8.32 12.84
CA LEU A 39 10.68 7.12 12.13
C LEU A 39 11.50 5.90 12.56
N LYS A 40 12.83 6.02 12.60
CA LYS A 40 13.72 4.92 13.02
C LYS A 40 13.40 4.46 14.44
N ARG A 41 13.27 5.40 15.40
CA ARG A 41 12.96 5.05 16.80
C ARG A 41 11.62 4.33 16.93
N LYS A 42 10.57 4.83 16.27
CA LYS A 42 9.24 4.20 16.31
C LYS A 42 9.24 2.84 15.62
N VAL A 43 9.89 2.71 14.46
CA VAL A 43 10.04 1.41 13.77
C VAL A 43 10.73 0.39 14.66
N MET A 44 11.80 0.78 15.36
CA MET A 44 12.48 -0.08 16.32
C MET A 44 11.60 -0.46 17.51
N SER A 45 10.84 0.48 18.08
CA SER A 45 9.99 0.21 19.25
C SER A 45 8.86 -0.78 18.96
N TYR A 46 8.32 -0.76 17.73
CA TYR A 46 7.26 -1.66 17.30
C TYR A 46 7.77 -2.92 16.58
N GLY A 47 9.08 -3.10 16.43
CA GLY A 47 9.65 -4.25 15.71
C GLY A 47 9.26 -4.30 14.24
N ILE A 48 9.03 -3.15 13.60
CA ILE A 48 8.63 -3.08 12.20
C ILE A 48 9.82 -3.48 11.32
N THR A 49 9.61 -4.50 10.48
CA THR A 49 10.62 -5.06 9.59
C THR A 49 10.71 -4.25 8.30
N ILE A 50 11.94 -4.08 7.83
CA ILE A 50 12.29 -3.37 6.60
C ILE A 50 12.49 -4.42 5.52
N ASP A 51 11.79 -4.36 4.40
CA ASP A 51 12.15 -5.20 3.26
C ASP A 51 12.50 -4.39 2.02
N PRO A 52 13.81 -4.19 1.76
CA PRO A 52 14.31 -3.67 0.50
C PRO A 52 14.69 -4.77 -0.51
N SER A 53 14.63 -6.07 -0.19
CA SER A 53 15.39 -7.08 -0.96
C SER A 53 14.82 -8.49 -1.08
N LYS A 54 13.80 -8.91 -0.33
CA LYS A 54 13.13 -10.19 -0.63
C LYS A 54 12.08 -9.94 -1.71
N ASN A 55 12.48 -10.17 -2.96
CA ASN A 55 11.58 -10.44 -4.08
C ASN A 55 10.40 -11.31 -3.61
N ARG A 56 9.22 -10.74 -3.31
CA ARG A 56 8.01 -11.48 -2.91
C ARG A 56 8.30 -12.70 -2.00
N GLY A 57 9.28 -12.60 -1.10
CA GLY A 57 9.56 -13.66 -0.15
C GLY A 57 8.42 -13.65 0.86
N ALA A 58 7.86 -14.81 1.19
CA ALA A 58 6.82 -14.90 2.20
C ALA A 58 7.35 -14.29 3.51
N LEU A 59 6.92 -13.06 3.81
CA LEU A 59 7.14 -12.44 5.10
C LEU A 59 6.58 -13.41 6.14
N GLY A 60 7.38 -13.73 7.17
CA GLY A 60 6.93 -14.59 8.25
C GLY A 60 5.63 -14.05 8.83
N THR A 61 4.70 -14.90 9.25
CA THR A 61 3.38 -14.47 9.76
C THR A 61 3.47 -13.50 10.94
N LYS A 62 4.63 -13.44 11.61
CA LYS A 62 4.91 -12.56 12.76
C LYS A 62 5.62 -11.24 12.41
N GLU A 63 6.03 -11.04 11.17
CA GLU A 63 6.75 -9.82 10.77
C GLU A 63 5.76 -8.66 10.57
N LEU A 64 6.00 -7.53 11.25
CA LEU A 64 5.17 -6.34 11.09
C LEU A 64 5.78 -5.43 10.02
N THR A 65 5.02 -5.02 9.01
CA THR A 65 5.46 -4.06 7.98
C THR A 65 4.50 -2.89 7.91
N LEU A 66 4.95 -1.75 7.37
CA LEU A 66 4.10 -0.58 7.18
C LEU A 66 2.86 -0.91 6.30
N SER A 67 3.01 -1.74 5.27
CA SER A 67 1.88 -2.19 4.45
C SER A 67 0.93 -3.11 5.21
N ARG A 68 1.43 -4.02 6.06
CA ARG A 68 0.57 -4.88 6.89
C ARG A 68 -0.22 -4.06 7.90
N ILE A 69 0.41 -3.03 8.49
CA ILE A 69 -0.28 -2.07 9.36
C ILE A 69 -1.38 -1.35 8.56
N ALA A 70 -1.04 -0.78 7.41
CA ALA A 70 -1.99 -0.06 6.57
C ALA A 70 -3.18 -0.93 6.10
N GLN A 71 -2.93 -2.20 5.77
CA GLN A 71 -3.95 -3.18 5.39
C GLN A 71 -4.83 -3.60 6.58
N ALA A 72 -4.23 -3.88 7.74
CA ALA A 72 -4.99 -4.25 8.94
C ALA A 72 -5.92 -3.12 9.42
N PHE A 73 -5.54 -1.87 9.15
CA PHE A 73 -6.34 -0.68 9.46
C PHE A 73 -6.92 -0.04 8.18
N ALA A 74 -7.35 -0.85 7.22
CA ALA A 74 -7.83 -0.39 5.90
C ALA A 74 -8.85 0.77 5.95
N PRO A 75 -9.88 0.78 6.83
CA PRO A 75 -10.80 1.92 6.91
C PRO A 75 -10.12 3.23 7.34
N CYS A 76 -9.18 3.15 8.28
CA CYS A 76 -8.41 4.32 8.73
C CYS A 76 -7.47 4.79 7.62
N THR A 77 -6.78 3.87 6.96
CA THR A 77 -5.91 4.18 5.82
C THR A 77 -6.67 4.84 4.69
N ALA A 78 -7.88 4.38 4.37
CA ALA A 78 -8.73 5.02 3.38
C ALA A 78 -9.17 6.43 3.78
N ALA A 79 -9.50 6.67 5.05
CA ALA A 79 -9.79 8.02 5.54
C ALA A 79 -8.59 8.97 5.38
N VAL A 80 -7.36 8.48 5.63
CA VAL A 80 -6.13 9.25 5.39
C VAL A 80 -5.94 9.53 3.91
N ILE A 81 -6.20 8.56 3.02
CA ILE A 81 -6.15 8.73 1.56
C ILE A 81 -7.14 9.79 1.07
N ILE A 82 -8.32 9.91 1.68
CA ILE A 82 -9.30 10.96 1.31
C ILE A 82 -8.83 12.34 1.79
N GLY A 83 -8.31 12.41 3.03
CA GLY A 83 -7.88 13.67 3.64
C GLY A 83 -6.57 14.22 3.08
N HIS A 84 -5.66 13.33 2.68
CA HIS A 84 -4.45 13.69 1.94
C HIS A 84 -4.78 13.61 0.45
N ASN A 85 -4.66 14.72 -0.27
CA ASN A 85 -4.62 14.70 -1.74
C ASN A 85 -3.31 14.03 -2.20
N LEU A 86 -3.17 12.74 -1.90
CA LEU A 86 -2.05 11.91 -2.31
C LEU A 86 -1.95 12.12 -3.81
N LYS A 87 -0.77 12.53 -4.27
CA LYS A 87 -0.52 12.80 -5.69
C LYS A 87 -0.66 11.49 -6.45
N GLY A 88 -1.90 11.11 -6.76
CA GLY A 88 -2.28 10.02 -7.64
C GLY A 88 -1.82 10.38 -9.04
N LYS A 89 -0.52 10.25 -9.29
CA LYS A 89 0.08 10.62 -10.58
C LYS A 89 -0.30 9.64 -11.69
N LEU A 90 -0.92 8.50 -11.39
CA LEU A 90 -1.33 7.52 -12.39
C LEU A 90 -2.85 7.28 -12.44
N VAL A 91 -3.51 7.04 -11.30
CA VAL A 91 -4.91 6.57 -11.31
C VAL A 91 -5.91 7.63 -11.79
N SER A 92 -5.59 8.93 -11.67
CA SER A 92 -6.47 10.00 -12.12
C SER A 92 -6.66 10.05 -13.65
N LYS A 93 -5.76 9.43 -14.43
CA LYS A 93 -5.82 9.48 -15.90
C LYS A 93 -6.64 8.36 -16.54
N LEU A 94 -6.67 7.17 -15.94
CA LEU A 94 -7.37 6.00 -16.51
C LEU A 94 -8.82 5.89 -16.03
N LEU A 95 -9.11 6.43 -14.85
CA LEU A 95 -10.39 6.22 -14.17
C LEU A 95 -11.25 7.49 -14.05
N GLY A 96 -10.93 8.53 -14.83
CA GLY A 96 -11.81 9.67 -15.14
C GLY A 96 -12.79 10.11 -14.05
N GLY A 97 -12.29 10.50 -12.86
CA GLY A 97 -13.12 11.03 -11.78
C GLY A 97 -13.62 10.02 -10.74
N LEU A 98 -13.14 8.77 -10.74
CA LEU A 98 -13.40 7.82 -9.64
C LEU A 98 -12.88 8.35 -8.29
N GLN A 99 -13.60 8.02 -7.22
CA GLN A 99 -13.36 8.53 -5.87
C GLN A 99 -11.93 8.24 -5.39
N ILE A 100 -11.35 9.18 -4.64
CA ILE A 100 -9.94 9.17 -4.18
C ILE A 100 -9.54 7.85 -3.48
N ILE A 101 -10.47 7.17 -2.81
CA ILE A 101 -10.23 5.87 -2.15
C ILE A 101 -9.80 4.78 -3.15
N MET A 102 -10.31 4.84 -4.38
CA MET A 102 -9.98 3.90 -5.45
C MET A 102 -8.62 4.23 -6.08
N GLN A 103 -7.75 5.01 -5.44
CA GLN A 103 -6.40 5.31 -5.92
C GLN A 103 -5.31 4.51 -5.20
N HIS A 104 -5.68 3.61 -4.29
CA HIS A 104 -4.75 2.74 -3.58
C HIS A 104 -5.28 1.31 -3.50
N THR A 105 -4.36 0.34 -3.50
CA THR A 105 -4.66 -1.10 -3.34
C THR A 105 -5.34 -1.48 -2.02
N ILE A 106 -5.47 -0.54 -1.07
CA ILE A 106 -6.22 -0.75 0.18
C ILE A 106 -7.72 -0.91 -0.11
N PHE A 107 -8.19 -0.40 -1.25
CA PHE A 107 -9.56 -0.51 -1.70
C PHE A 107 -10.08 -1.96 -1.70
N SER A 108 -9.27 -2.96 -2.07
CA SER A 108 -9.72 -4.36 -2.09
C SER A 108 -10.15 -4.87 -0.72
N SER A 109 -9.51 -4.41 0.36
CA SER A 109 -9.86 -4.76 1.75
C SER A 109 -11.14 -4.09 2.25
N LEU A 110 -11.74 -3.20 1.46
CA LEU A 110 -12.99 -2.50 1.79
C LEU A 110 -14.20 -3.04 1.01
N ILE A 111 -13.96 -3.91 0.02
CA ILE A 111 -15.03 -4.51 -0.77
C ILE A 111 -15.67 -5.60 0.08
N THR A 112 -16.98 -5.50 0.27
CA THR A 112 -17.74 -6.53 0.97
C THR A 112 -18.28 -7.54 -0.02
N THR A 113 -18.18 -8.83 0.30
CA THR A 113 -18.65 -9.95 -0.56
C THR A 113 -20.17 -9.95 -0.80
N GLY A 114 -20.93 -9.13 -0.07
CA GLY A 114 -22.37 -8.92 -0.28
C GLY A 114 -22.72 -7.67 -1.09
N ALA A 115 -21.75 -6.98 -1.69
CA ALA A 115 -22.00 -5.75 -2.44
C ALA A 115 -22.80 -5.99 -3.74
N THR A 116 -23.71 -5.08 -4.06
CA THR A 116 -24.56 -5.14 -5.27
C THR A 116 -23.77 -5.15 -6.58
N TYR A 117 -22.56 -4.57 -6.59
CA TYR A 117 -21.66 -4.45 -7.75
C TYR A 117 -20.31 -5.13 -7.48
N LEU A 118 -20.35 -6.30 -6.84
CA LEU A 118 -19.16 -6.99 -6.37
C LEU A 118 -18.12 -7.22 -7.46
N GLU A 119 -18.55 -7.74 -8.61
CA GLU A 119 -17.66 -8.06 -9.73
C GLU A 119 -17.02 -6.80 -10.31
N GLU A 120 -17.78 -5.73 -10.49
CA GLU A 120 -17.24 -4.46 -11.00
C GLU A 120 -16.24 -3.83 -10.02
N LEU A 121 -16.53 -3.87 -8.72
CA LEU A 121 -15.61 -3.37 -7.68
C LEU A 121 -14.33 -4.21 -7.64
N ARG A 122 -14.45 -5.53 -7.82
CA ARG A 122 -13.34 -6.47 -7.88
C ARG A 122 -12.46 -6.22 -9.10
N GLU A 123 -13.03 -6.02 -10.28
CA GLU A 123 -12.29 -5.68 -11.50
C GLU A 123 -11.51 -4.36 -11.34
N ILE A 124 -12.15 -3.33 -10.77
CA ILE A 124 -11.47 -2.06 -10.46
C ILE A 124 -10.28 -2.32 -9.52
N ALA A 125 -10.46 -3.09 -8.46
CA ALA A 125 -9.40 -3.42 -7.52
C ALA A 125 -8.24 -4.19 -8.18
N GLN A 126 -8.52 -5.09 -9.11
CA GLN A 126 -7.50 -5.82 -9.88
C GLN A 126 -6.67 -4.89 -10.76
N ILE A 127 -7.32 -3.99 -11.49
CA ILE A 127 -6.65 -2.99 -12.33
C ILE A 127 -5.73 -2.11 -11.46
N LEU A 128 -6.23 -1.64 -10.32
CA LEU A 128 -5.45 -0.82 -9.39
C LEU A 128 -4.23 -1.57 -8.83
N ASN A 129 -4.39 -2.84 -8.48
CA ASN A 129 -3.31 -3.66 -7.95
C ASN A 129 -2.23 -3.93 -9.02
N MET A 130 -2.65 -4.19 -10.25
CA MET A 130 -1.76 -4.33 -11.40
C MET A 130 -0.97 -3.04 -11.65
N GLU A 131 -1.65 -1.89 -11.73
CA GLU A 131 -1.00 -0.59 -11.98
C GLU A 131 0.02 -0.24 -10.89
N MET A 132 -0.36 -0.41 -9.63
CA MET A 132 0.54 -0.15 -8.50
C MET A 132 1.74 -1.10 -8.51
N SER A 133 1.54 -2.38 -8.87
CA SER A 133 2.63 -3.33 -9.04
C SER A 133 3.62 -2.88 -10.11
N ILE A 134 3.14 -2.41 -11.27
CA ILE A 134 3.99 -1.87 -12.33
C ILE A 134 4.68 -0.56 -11.90
N MET A 135 3.99 0.30 -11.15
CA MET A 135 4.54 1.57 -10.69
C MET A 135 5.70 1.36 -9.71
N LEU A 136 5.51 0.47 -8.73
CA LEU A 136 6.44 0.22 -7.64
C LEU A 136 7.55 -0.77 -7.99
N ALA A 137 7.38 -1.54 -9.08
CA ALA A 137 8.38 -2.47 -9.57
C ALA A 137 9.74 -1.80 -9.82
N THR A 138 10.82 -2.55 -9.58
CA THR A 138 12.17 -2.12 -9.97
C THR A 138 12.28 -1.99 -11.50
N PRO A 139 13.22 -1.22 -12.06
CA PRO A 139 13.40 -1.11 -13.51
C PRO A 139 13.55 -2.46 -14.22
N LYS A 140 14.19 -3.44 -13.55
CA LYS A 140 14.35 -4.81 -14.06
C LYS A 140 13.02 -5.55 -14.11
N GLU A 141 12.20 -5.43 -13.08
CA GLU A 141 10.88 -6.06 -13.02
C GLU A 141 9.90 -5.39 -13.96
N LYS A 142 9.91 -4.05 -14.08
CA LYS A 142 9.08 -3.33 -15.06
C LYS A 142 9.27 -3.89 -16.47
N ARG A 143 10.52 -4.09 -16.90
CA ARG A 143 10.82 -4.71 -18.20
C ARG A 143 10.23 -6.10 -18.34
N LYS A 144 10.22 -6.92 -17.28
CA LYS A 144 9.57 -8.24 -17.30
C LYS A 144 8.05 -8.13 -17.38
N LEU A 145 7.45 -7.22 -16.61
CA LEU A 145 6.01 -7.00 -16.57
C LEU A 145 5.49 -6.48 -17.92
N PHE A 146 6.22 -5.55 -18.56
CA PHE A 146 5.86 -5.03 -19.89
C PHE A 146 5.93 -6.06 -21.02
N MET A 147 6.59 -7.21 -20.79
CA MET A 147 6.66 -8.31 -21.76
C MET A 147 5.54 -9.34 -21.56
N LYS A 148 4.77 -9.24 -20.47
CA LYS A 148 3.65 -10.14 -20.20
C LYS A 148 2.36 -9.60 -20.85
N PRO A 149 1.48 -10.50 -21.33
CA PRO A 149 0.10 -10.14 -21.64
C PRO A 149 -0.59 -9.48 -20.44
N VAL A 150 -1.49 -8.53 -20.72
CA VAL A 150 -2.27 -7.86 -19.67
C VAL A 150 -3.15 -8.86 -18.91
N SER A 151 -3.67 -9.89 -19.59
CA SER A 151 -4.44 -10.99 -18.97
C SER A 151 -3.68 -11.65 -17.82
N ASP A 152 -2.40 -11.96 -18.02
CA ASP A 152 -1.57 -12.67 -17.05
C ASP A 152 -1.27 -11.76 -15.84
N LEU A 153 -1.12 -10.46 -16.09
CA LEU A 153 -0.91 -9.47 -15.02
C LEU A 153 -2.17 -9.27 -14.17
N LEU A 154 -3.35 -9.33 -14.79
CA LEU A 154 -4.64 -9.27 -14.10
C LEU A 154 -4.87 -10.54 -13.27
N GLU A 155 -4.58 -11.72 -13.83
CA GLU A 155 -4.68 -12.99 -13.11
C GLU A 155 -3.75 -13.05 -11.90
N GLU A 156 -2.49 -12.62 -12.06
CA GLU A 156 -1.55 -12.49 -10.94
C GLU A 156 -2.04 -11.50 -9.88
N SER A 157 -2.79 -10.48 -10.26
CA SER A 157 -3.35 -9.48 -9.35
C SER A 157 -4.60 -10.01 -8.63
N SER A 158 -5.37 -10.87 -9.29
CA SER A 158 -6.62 -11.47 -8.76
C SER A 158 -6.40 -12.13 -7.42
N GLN A 159 -5.38 -12.98 -7.29
CA GLN A 159 -5.11 -13.70 -6.03
C GLN A 159 -4.95 -12.77 -4.82
N TYR A 160 -4.36 -11.58 -5.01
CA TYR A 160 -4.14 -10.63 -3.91
C TYR A 160 -5.41 -9.86 -3.58
N VAL A 161 -6.25 -9.58 -4.58
CA VAL A 161 -7.55 -8.94 -4.40
C VAL A 161 -8.51 -9.90 -3.71
N ASP A 162 -8.60 -11.14 -4.19
CA ASP A 162 -9.45 -12.18 -3.63
C ASP A 162 -9.08 -12.49 -2.18
N ALA A 163 -7.78 -12.56 -1.86
CA ALA A 163 -7.31 -12.75 -0.49
C ALA A 163 -7.55 -11.55 0.43
N ALA A 164 -7.71 -10.34 -0.11
CA ALA A 164 -8.01 -9.15 0.68
C ALA A 164 -9.51 -8.96 0.92
N MET A 165 -10.35 -9.51 0.03
CA MET A 165 -11.81 -9.42 0.09
C MET A 165 -12.45 -10.48 1.00
N ASN A 166 -11.82 -11.65 1.12
CA ASN A 166 -12.31 -12.80 1.90
C ASN A 166 -11.58 -12.95 3.24
#